data_AF-G5BVB9-F1
#
_entry.id   AF-G5BVB9-F1
#
_cell.length_a   1.000
_cell.length_b   1.000
_cell.length_c   1.000
_cell.angle_alpha   90.00
_cell.angle_beta   90.00
_cell.angle_gamma   90.00
#
_symmetry.space_group_name_H-M   'P 1'
#
loop_
_entity.id
_entity.type
_entity.pdbx_description
1 polymer ?
#
loop_
_entity_poly.entity_id
_entity_poly.type
_entity_poly.pdbx_seq_one_letter_code
_entity_poly.pdbx_strand_id
1 'polypeptide(L)'
;MSLAILQTAIVLADLGQKSLPQLRQEKTDTVRCIKSCRPSDSACVRDPVHTISHTVISLPTFREFSHPEEIVFLRAVTPLYPANQADIIFDITEGNLRDSFDIIKRYMDGMTVGVVRQVRPIVGPFHAVLKLEMNYVVGGVVSHRNVVNVHIFVSEYWF
;
A
#
# COMPACT_ATOMS: atom_id res chain seq x y z
N MET A 1 -21.73 -13.24 14.68
CA MET A 1 -20.31 -13.14 15.06
C MET A 1 -19.48 -12.96 13.79
N SER A 2 -19.25 -11.72 13.36
CA SER A 2 -18.46 -11.45 12.14
C SER A 2 -16.99 -11.29 12.54
N LEU A 3 -16.18 -12.30 12.24
CA LEU A 3 -14.74 -12.37 12.57
C LEU A 3 -13.85 -11.62 11.56
N ALA A 4 -14.41 -10.75 10.70
CA ALA A 4 -13.68 -10.07 9.63
C ALA A 4 -12.94 -8.78 10.06
N ILE A 5 -12.76 -8.51 11.36
CA ILE A 5 -12.37 -7.18 11.85
C ILE A 5 -10.85 -6.89 11.79
N LEU A 6 -9.97 -7.84 11.42
CA LEU A 6 -8.51 -7.64 11.55
C LEU A 6 -7.67 -7.68 10.26
N GLN A 7 -8.26 -7.65 9.07
CA GLN A 7 -7.51 -7.61 7.80
C GLN A 7 -7.26 -6.16 7.35
N THR A 8 -6.37 -5.46 8.04
CA THR A 8 -6.01 -4.08 7.70
C THR A 8 -4.70 -4.04 6.94
N ALA A 9 -4.71 -3.52 5.72
CA ALA A 9 -3.50 -3.03 5.07
C ALA A 9 -3.10 -1.72 5.77
N ILE A 10 -1.90 -1.67 6.35
CA ILE A 10 -1.33 -0.45 6.93
C ILE A 10 -0.32 0.10 5.93
N VAL A 11 -0.50 1.36 5.58
CA VAL A 11 0.43 2.09 4.73
C VAL A 11 1.36 2.90 5.64
N LEU A 12 2.65 2.64 5.53
CA LEU A 12 3.68 3.43 6.19
C LEU A 12 4.47 4.16 5.11
N ALA A 13 4.41 5.48 5.10
CA ALA A 13 5.29 6.30 4.26
C ALA A 13 6.57 6.57 5.06
N ASP A 14 7.73 6.31 4.46
CA ASP A 14 9.01 6.70 5.06
C ASP A 14 9.50 7.95 4.35
N LEU A 15 9.29 9.10 4.99
CA LEU A 15 9.80 10.38 4.51
C LEU A 15 11.19 10.61 5.12
N GLY A 16 12.16 9.79 4.70
CA GLY A 16 13.59 10.10 4.82
C GLY A 16 14.10 10.42 6.24
N GLN A 17 13.70 9.65 7.26
CA GLN A 17 14.39 9.70 8.56
C GLN A 17 14.98 8.34 8.95
N LYS A 18 16.30 8.26 8.80
CA LYS A 18 17.13 7.11 9.14
C LYS A 18 17.19 6.91 10.66
N SER A 19 16.12 6.36 11.27
CA SER A 19 16.14 5.70 12.59
C SER A 19 14.75 5.14 13.00
N LEU A 20 14.65 3.83 13.24
CA LEU A 20 13.69 3.29 14.21
C LEU A 20 14.30 3.49 15.61
N PRO A 21 13.64 4.20 16.53
CA PRO A 21 12.68 3.53 17.40
C PRO A 21 11.46 4.38 17.82
N GLN A 22 10.48 3.69 18.40
CA GLN A 22 9.19 4.16 18.92
C GLN A 22 8.10 4.44 17.88
N LEU A 23 7.06 3.64 18.03
CA LEU A 23 5.73 3.69 17.44
C LEU A 23 5.02 4.99 17.87
N ARG A 24 5.59 6.16 17.51
CA ARG A 24 4.78 7.34 17.32
C ARG A 24 4.01 7.07 16.06
N GLN A 25 2.71 6.85 16.23
CA GLN A 25 1.76 6.87 15.14
C GLN A 25 1.79 8.29 14.57
N GLU A 26 2.79 8.54 13.74
CA GLU A 26 2.81 9.68 12.84
C GLU A 26 1.49 9.60 12.12
N LYS A 27 0.67 10.63 12.32
CA LYS A 27 -0.68 10.73 11.81
C LYS A 27 -0.56 10.81 10.29
N THR A 28 -0.35 9.66 9.66
CA THR A 28 -0.47 9.47 8.23
C THR A 28 -1.89 9.89 7.93
N ASP A 29 -2.06 10.89 7.05
CA ASP A 29 -3.36 11.31 6.54
C ASP A 29 -3.92 10.21 5.61
N THR A 30 -4.19 9.05 6.23
CA THR A 30 -4.69 7.86 5.59
C THR A 30 -6.17 7.75 5.90
N VAL A 31 -7.00 8.00 4.89
CA VAL A 31 -8.44 7.77 4.96
C VAL A 31 -8.69 6.32 4.54
N ARG A 32 -9.37 5.54 5.40
CA ARG A 32 -9.67 4.14 5.12
C ARG A 32 -11.18 3.90 5.07
N CYS A 33 -11.63 3.35 3.97
CA CYS A 33 -12.98 2.85 3.77
C CYS A 33 -12.99 1.33 3.97
N ILE A 34 -13.94 0.85 4.76
CA ILE A 34 -14.16 -0.58 5.01
C ILE A 34 -15.51 -0.95 4.41
N LYS A 35 -15.53 -2.02 3.64
CA LYS A 35 -16.75 -2.52 3.02
C LYS A 35 -17.77 -2.97 4.06
N SER A 36 -19.02 -2.60 3.83
CA SER A 36 -20.17 -3.04 4.61
C SER A 36 -21.31 -3.36 3.66
N CYS A 37 -21.74 -4.63 3.64
CA CYS A 37 -22.80 -5.11 2.76
C CYS A 37 -24.07 -5.40 3.54
N ARG A 38 -25.22 -5.16 2.91
CA ARG A 38 -26.49 -5.72 3.40
C ARG A 38 -26.48 -7.24 3.18
N PRO A 39 -27.05 -8.04 4.10
CA PRO A 39 -27.07 -9.51 3.94
C PRO A 39 -27.75 -10.00 2.65
N SER A 40 -28.70 -9.24 2.12
CA SER A 40 -29.43 -9.56 0.89
C SER A 40 -28.67 -9.21 -0.40
N ASP A 41 -27.63 -8.38 -0.33
CA ASP A 41 -26.86 -7.95 -1.49
C ASP A 41 -25.71 -8.94 -1.77
N SER A 42 -26.04 -10.00 -2.51
CA SER A 42 -25.08 -11.05 -2.86
C SER A 42 -23.95 -10.55 -3.78
N ALA A 43 -24.18 -9.51 -4.59
CA ALA A 43 -23.15 -8.93 -5.44
C ALA A 43 -22.09 -8.22 -4.58
N CYS A 44 -22.53 -7.41 -3.61
CA CYS A 44 -21.65 -6.80 -2.64
C CYS A 44 -20.86 -7.87 -1.87
N VAL A 45 -21.50 -8.89 -1.30
CA VAL A 45 -20.80 -9.92 -0.51
C VAL A 45 -19.73 -10.68 -1.30
N ARG A 46 -19.94 -10.88 -2.61
CA ARG A 46 -19.01 -11.63 -3.48
C ARG A 46 -17.86 -10.80 -4.04
N ASP A 47 -17.97 -9.47 -4.03
CA ASP A 47 -16.88 -8.61 -4.47
C ASP A 47 -15.66 -8.82 -3.55
N PRO A 48 -14.44 -9.06 -4.09
CA PRO A 48 -13.26 -9.35 -3.27
C PRO A 48 -12.66 -8.11 -2.61
N VAL A 49 -13.03 -6.90 -3.02
CA VAL A 49 -12.51 -5.65 -2.45
C VAL A 49 -13.11 -5.45 -1.07
N HIS A 50 -12.29 -5.53 -0.03
CA HIS A 50 -12.72 -5.37 1.36
C HIS A 50 -12.39 -3.99 1.93
N THR A 51 -11.29 -3.39 1.47
CA THR A 51 -10.88 -2.07 1.91
C THR A 51 -10.35 -1.23 0.76
N ILE A 52 -10.59 0.07 0.87
CA ILE A 52 -10.00 1.08 0.00
C ILE A 52 -9.38 2.13 0.92
N SER A 53 -8.07 2.31 0.81
CA SER A 53 -7.35 3.33 1.57
C SER A 53 -6.84 4.41 0.63
N HIS A 54 -6.90 5.66 1.06
CA HIS A 54 -6.25 6.79 0.42
C HIS A 54 -5.19 7.32 1.36
N THR A 55 -3.98 7.52 0.88
CA THR A 55 -2.90 8.13 1.65
C THR A 55 -2.23 9.21 0.82
N VAL A 56 -1.59 10.17 1.47
CA VAL A 56 -0.89 11.26 0.81
C VAL A 56 0.58 11.21 1.21
N ILE A 57 1.47 11.28 0.23
CA ILE A 57 2.92 11.40 0.45
C ILE A 57 3.48 12.56 -0.36
N SER A 58 4.53 13.18 0.18
CA SER A 58 5.24 14.27 -0.48
C SER A 58 6.67 13.85 -0.75
N LEU A 59 7.11 13.87 -2.01
CA LEU A 59 8.46 13.49 -2.41
C LEU A 59 9.26 14.72 -2.88
N PRO A 60 10.59 14.76 -2.63
CA PRO A 60 11.46 15.74 -3.27
C PRO A 60 11.63 15.50 -4.77
N THR A 61 12.05 16.55 -5.48
CA THR A 61 12.74 16.38 -6.76
C THR A 61 14.18 15.93 -6.51
N PHE A 62 14.52 14.69 -6.88
CA PHE A 62 15.89 14.18 -6.80
C PHE A 62 16.71 14.58 -8.03
N ARG A 63 17.80 15.33 -7.82
CA ARG A 63 18.78 15.65 -8.88
C ARG A 63 19.73 14.49 -9.16
N GLU A 64 20.17 13.82 -8.10
CA GLU A 64 21.11 12.71 -8.15
C GLU A 64 20.40 11.43 -7.71
N PHE A 65 19.82 10.72 -8.67
CA PHE A 65 19.12 9.46 -8.43
C PHE A 65 20.08 8.30 -8.67
N SER A 66 20.78 7.89 -7.61
CA SER A 66 21.83 6.86 -7.68
C SER A 66 21.31 5.44 -7.43
N HIS A 67 20.23 5.31 -6.66
CA HIS A 67 19.58 4.05 -6.35
C HIS A 67 18.06 4.23 -6.20
N PRO A 68 17.27 3.15 -6.34
CA PRO A 68 15.85 3.20 -6.00
C PRO A 68 15.61 3.67 -4.57
N GLU A 69 14.62 4.54 -4.39
CA GLU A 69 14.22 5.09 -3.10
C GLU A 69 12.93 4.41 -2.63
N GLU A 70 12.92 3.92 -1.38
CA GLU A 70 11.75 3.28 -0.78
C GLU A 70 10.81 4.35 -0.24
N ILE A 71 9.58 4.42 -0.76
CA ILE A 71 8.67 5.54 -0.46
C ILE A 71 7.44 5.12 0.35
N VAL A 72 6.97 3.89 0.15
CA VAL A 72 5.75 3.37 0.79
C VAL A 72 5.91 1.90 1.13
N PHE A 73 5.52 1.53 2.33
CA PHE A 73 5.46 0.16 2.81
C PHE A 73 4.01 -0.25 3.03
N LEU A 74 3.58 -1.29 2.35
CA LEU A 74 2.28 -1.93 2.50
C LEU A 74 2.43 -3.14 3.42
N ARG A 75 1.98 -3.02 4.67
CA ARG A 75 1.97 -4.14 5.62
C ARG A 75 0.64 -4.86 5.56
N ALA A 76 0.68 -6.17 5.33
CA ALA A 76 -0.45 -7.04 5.52
C ALA A 76 -0.50 -7.49 6.99
N VAL A 77 -1.53 -7.08 7.73
CA VAL A 77 -1.80 -7.68 9.04
C VAL A 77 -2.48 -9.02 8.81
N THR A 78 -1.73 -10.11 9.01
CA THR A 78 -2.26 -11.47 8.95
C THR A 78 -3.25 -11.68 10.10
N PRO A 79 -4.43 -12.27 9.88
CA PRO A 79 -5.36 -12.57 10.97
C PRO A 79 -4.71 -13.50 12.02
N LEU A 80 -5.19 -13.40 13.27
CA LEU A 80 -4.77 -14.22 14.42
C LEU A 80 -4.96 -15.74 14.24
N TYR A 81 -5.62 -16.16 13.16
CA TYR A 81 -5.64 -17.54 12.73
C TYR A 81 -4.70 -17.68 11.54
N PRO A 82 -3.70 -18.58 11.62
CA PRO A 82 -2.82 -18.82 10.50
C PRO A 82 -3.65 -19.49 9.41
N ALA A 83 -4.20 -18.70 8.48
CA ALA A 83 -4.49 -19.18 7.16
C ALA A 83 -3.13 -19.49 6.53
N ASN A 84 -2.59 -20.67 6.86
CA ASN A 84 -1.25 -21.18 6.56
C ASN A 84 -0.91 -21.27 5.06
N GLN A 85 -1.65 -20.59 4.17
CA GLN A 85 -1.61 -20.77 2.72
C GLN A 85 -2.00 -19.52 1.91
N ALA A 86 -2.31 -18.37 2.51
CA ALA A 86 -2.64 -17.19 1.73
C ALA A 86 -1.36 -16.56 1.15
N ASP A 87 -1.17 -16.66 -0.16
CA ASP A 87 -0.11 -15.93 -0.84
C ASP A 87 -0.56 -14.49 -1.08
N ILE A 88 0.28 -13.53 -0.68
CA ILE A 88 -0.02 -12.10 -0.85
C ILE A 88 0.74 -11.60 -2.07
N ILE A 89 -0.02 -11.08 -3.03
CA ILE A 89 0.49 -10.50 -4.28
C ILE A 89 0.25 -8.99 -4.21
N PHE A 90 1.28 -8.23 -4.60
CA PHE A 90 1.22 -6.78 -4.65
C PHE A 90 1.39 -6.31 -6.08
N ASP A 91 0.47 -5.47 -6.54
CA ASP A 91 0.45 -4.99 -7.92
C ASP A 91 0.26 -3.47 -7.96
N ILE A 92 0.95 -2.82 -8.89
CA ILE A 92 0.66 -1.45 -9.32
C ILE A 92 -0.29 -1.57 -10.51
N THR A 93 -1.54 -1.14 -10.35
CA THR A 93 -2.57 -1.32 -11.38
C THR A 93 -2.80 -0.09 -12.23
N GLU A 94 -2.65 1.11 -11.66
CA GLU A 94 -2.91 2.37 -12.36
C GLU A 94 -1.98 3.49 -11.83
N GLY A 95 -1.80 4.54 -12.64
CA GLY A 95 -1.14 5.78 -12.23
C GLY A 95 0.39 5.75 -12.18
N ASN A 96 1.02 4.67 -12.65
CA ASN A 96 2.48 4.57 -12.75
C ASN A 96 3.02 5.31 -13.97
N LEU A 97 3.12 6.64 -13.88
CA LEU A 97 3.61 7.44 -14.99
C LEU A 97 5.07 7.11 -15.31
N ARG A 98 5.35 6.81 -16.59
CA ARG A 98 6.70 6.50 -17.12
C ARG A 98 7.41 5.32 -16.41
N ASP A 99 6.63 4.42 -15.80
CA ASP A 99 7.17 3.30 -15.01
C ASP A 99 8.19 3.79 -13.96
N SER A 100 7.84 4.88 -13.29
CA SER A 100 8.73 5.54 -12.33
C SER A 100 8.72 4.87 -10.96
N PHE A 101 7.73 4.01 -10.71
CA PHE A 101 7.59 3.24 -9.48
C PHE A 101 7.60 1.75 -9.76
N ASP A 102 8.16 0.97 -8.84
CA ASP A 102 7.98 -0.47 -8.77
C ASP A 102 7.52 -0.91 -7.38
N ILE A 103 7.10 -2.17 -7.27
CA ILE A 103 6.75 -2.76 -5.98
C ILE A 103 7.44 -4.11 -5.85
N ILE A 104 8.09 -4.32 -4.70
CA ILE A 104 8.76 -5.58 -4.39
C ILE A 104 8.18 -6.19 -3.11
N LYS A 105 8.08 -7.52 -3.09
CA LYS A 105 7.67 -8.26 -1.90
C LYS A 105 8.87 -8.52 -1.01
N ARG A 106 8.78 -8.15 0.27
CA ARG A 106 9.77 -8.46 1.31
C ARG A 106 9.11 -9.17 2.49
N TYR A 107 9.91 -9.95 3.21
CA TYR A 107 9.54 -10.51 4.50
C TYR A 107 10.30 -9.76 5.59
N MET A 108 9.59 -9.09 6.48
CA MET A 108 10.14 -8.32 7.59
C MET A 108 9.39 -8.67 8.86
N ASP A 109 10.10 -9.04 9.92
CA ASP A 109 9.52 -9.36 11.24
C ASP A 109 8.37 -10.39 11.20
N GLY A 110 8.51 -11.41 10.34
CA GLY A 110 7.48 -12.44 10.15
C GLY A 110 6.24 -11.99 9.36
N MET A 111 6.24 -10.77 8.84
CA MET A 111 5.16 -10.19 8.03
C MET A 111 5.59 -10.06 6.57
N THR A 112 4.64 -10.26 5.66
CA THR A 112 4.80 -9.94 4.25
C THR A 112 4.53 -8.45 4.03
N VAL A 113 5.49 -7.76 3.42
CA VAL A 113 5.46 -6.32 3.18
C VAL A 113 5.69 -6.04 1.70
N GLY A 114 4.82 -5.23 1.10
CA GLY A 114 5.04 -4.68 -0.23
C GLY A 114 5.80 -3.37 -0.11
N VAL A 115 6.98 -3.26 -0.70
CA VAL A 115 7.79 -2.04 -0.70
C VAL A 115 7.68 -1.37 -2.05
N VAL A 116 7.01 -0.22 -2.09
CA VAL A 116 6.94 0.63 -3.26
C VAL A 116 8.20 1.46 -3.31
N ARG A 117 8.86 1.46 -4.47
CA ARG A 117 10.08 2.24 -4.68
C ARG A 117 9.91 3.16 -5.85
N GLN A 118 10.46 4.36 -5.74
CA GLN A 118 10.77 5.18 -6.89
C GLN A 118 12.02 4.57 -7.55
N VAL A 119 11.92 4.24 -8.84
CA VAL A 119 13.01 3.67 -9.66
C VAL A 119 13.49 4.61 -10.76
N ARG A 120 12.78 5.73 -10.96
CA ARG A 120 13.19 6.81 -11.87
C ARG A 120 13.02 8.16 -11.20
N PRO A 121 13.91 9.13 -11.46
CA PRO A 121 13.73 10.49 -10.96
C PRO A 121 12.47 11.12 -11.57
N ILE A 122 11.74 11.85 -10.73
CA ILE A 122 10.59 12.65 -11.13
C ILE A 122 10.92 14.10 -10.78
N VAL A 123 10.85 14.97 -11.78
CA VAL A 123 11.06 16.41 -11.59
C VAL A 123 9.69 17.04 -11.35
N GLY A 124 9.55 17.70 -10.21
CA GLY A 124 8.35 18.45 -9.86
C GLY A 124 8.24 19.81 -10.57
N PRO A 125 7.11 20.53 -10.37
CA PRO A 125 5.95 20.12 -9.59
C PRO A 125 5.14 19.04 -10.32
N PHE A 126 4.80 17.97 -9.62
CA PHE A 126 4.06 16.84 -10.19
C PHE A 126 3.10 16.22 -9.18
N HIS A 127 1.94 15.79 -9.65
CA HIS A 127 0.97 15.06 -8.84
C HIS A 127 0.49 13.82 -9.59
N ALA A 128 0.46 12.69 -8.89
CA ALA A 128 -0.11 11.45 -9.40
C ALA A 128 -0.80 10.66 -8.31
N VAL A 129 -1.75 9.81 -8.71
CA VAL A 129 -2.38 8.84 -7.82
C VAL A 129 -1.95 7.46 -8.26
N LEU A 130 -1.12 6.79 -7.46
CA LEU A 130 -0.68 5.43 -7.70
C LEU A 130 -1.68 4.46 -7.07
N LYS A 131 -2.31 3.61 -7.87
CA LYS A 131 -3.28 2.62 -7.39
C LYS A 131 -2.59 1.28 -7.19
N LEU A 132 -2.52 0.87 -5.94
CA LEU A 132 -1.91 -0.37 -5.50
C LEU A 132 -2.99 -1.37 -5.12
N GLU A 133 -2.79 -2.63 -5.46
CA GLU A 133 -3.62 -3.73 -5.00
C GLU A 133 -2.79 -4.71 -4.16
N MET A 134 -3.34 -5.11 -3.04
CA MET A 134 -2.84 -6.19 -2.20
C MET A 134 -3.86 -7.32 -2.24
N ASN A 135 -3.54 -8.35 -3.01
CA ASN A 135 -4.37 -9.51 -3.28
C ASN A 135 -3.99 -10.66 -2.36
N TYR A 136 -4.94 -11.17 -1.59
CA TYR A 136 -4.79 -12.38 -0.78
C TYR A 136 -5.32 -13.56 -1.58
N VAL A 137 -4.41 -14.42 -2.02
CA VAL A 137 -4.70 -15.56 -2.88
C VAL A 137 -4.69 -16.83 -2.05
N VAL A 138 -5.81 -17.55 -2.01
CA VAL A 138 -5.95 -18.83 -1.29
C VAL A 138 -6.38 -19.87 -2.31
N GLY A 139 -5.60 -20.95 -2.43
CA GLY A 139 -5.89 -22.01 -3.41
C GLY A 139 -5.94 -21.53 -4.86
N GLY A 140 -5.16 -20.49 -5.20
CA GLY A 140 -5.11 -19.90 -6.55
C GLY A 140 -6.21 -18.88 -6.86
N VAL A 141 -7.13 -18.59 -5.93
CA VAL A 141 -8.21 -17.63 -6.11
C VAL A 141 -8.03 -16.43 -5.18
N VAL A 142 -8.28 -15.22 -5.69
CA VAL A 142 -8.29 -13.99 -4.88
C VAL A 142 -9.47 -14.06 -3.90
N SER A 143 -9.14 -14.25 -2.63
CA SER A 143 -10.12 -14.30 -1.55
C SER A 143 -10.44 -12.91 -1.02
N HIS A 144 -9.43 -12.04 -0.94
CA HIS A 144 -9.57 -10.67 -0.45
C HIS A 144 -8.66 -9.74 -1.26
N ARG A 145 -9.10 -8.51 -1.47
CA ARG A 145 -8.35 -7.44 -2.12
C ARG A 145 -8.42 -6.19 -1.26
N ASN A 146 -7.26 -5.62 -0.97
CA ASN A 146 -7.14 -4.28 -0.42
C ASN A 146 -6.61 -3.36 -1.50
N VAL A 147 -7.32 -2.26 -1.75
CA VAL A 147 -6.89 -1.23 -2.71
C VAL A 147 -6.31 -0.07 -1.93
N VAL A 148 -5.15 0.43 -2.35
CA VAL A 148 -4.49 1.57 -1.75
C VAL A 148 -4.19 2.60 -2.83
N ASN A 149 -4.81 3.77 -2.71
CA ASN A 149 -4.58 4.92 -3.56
C ASN A 149 -3.57 5.84 -2.88
N VAL A 150 -2.35 5.89 -3.40
CA VAL A 150 -1.29 6.77 -2.90
C VAL A 150 -1.29 8.03 -3.74
N HIS A 151 -1.68 9.15 -3.14
CA HIS A 151 -1.55 10.47 -3.73
C HIS A 151 -0.12 10.97 -3.51
N ILE A 152 0.63 11.09 -4.60
CA ILE A 152 2.04 11.48 -4.59
C ILE A 152 2.14 12.92 -5.07
N PHE A 153 2.69 13.78 -4.23
CA PHE A 153 3.03 15.16 -4.57
C PHE A 153 4.54 15.32 -4.64
N VAL A 154 5.08 15.63 -5.81
CA VAL A 154 6.50 15.91 -5.99
C VAL A 154 6.70 17.42 -5.99
N SER A 155 7.53 17.89 -5.06
CA SER A 155 7.86 19.31 -4.90
C SER A 155 8.65 19.85 -6.09
N GLU A 156 8.42 21.12 -6.47
CA GLU A 156 9.29 21.85 -7.41
C GLU A 156 10.69 22.10 -6.84
N TYR A 157 10.82 22.09 -5.52
CA TYR A 157 12.08 22.28 -4.82
C TYR A 157 12.83 20.95 -4.68
N TRP A 158 14.14 21.04 -4.80
CA TRP A 158 15.10 19.98 -4.53
C TRP A 158 15.85 20.36 -3.24
N PHE A 159 16.19 19.38 -2.42
CA PHE A 159 16.96 19.56 -1.19
C PHE A 159 18.09 18.54 -1.10
#